data_AF-X1R521-F1
#
_entry.id   AF-X1R521-F1
#
_cell.length_a   1.000
_cell.length_b   1.000
_cell.length_c   1.000
_cell.angle_alpha   90.00
_cell.angle_beta   90.00
_cell.angle_gamma   90.00
#
_symmetry.space_group_name_H-M   'P 1'
#
loop_
_entity.id
_entity.type
_entity.pdbx_description
1 polymer ?
#
loop_
_entity_poly.entity_id
_entity_poly.type
_entity_poly.pdbx_seq_one_letter_code
_entity_poly.pdbx_strand_id
1 'polypeptide(L)'
;GRNDLNVQLAPLVAAKVYLIPNAAGDTTQIDDQYPDSGAHWDKVRTADDNRTRVEFDGPENGSKTRADLYNLTASGLGDVVINKITIFFRCAKGPWGGNYAYSYIKTGGSTYIGAEKRITLYDWTYLSRVWKTFSQEYSINPRTGRAWTVEELNALQAGVRLKTIGTGYGTTDIYCTHCGKCCQDEVCPVGEIFTRTTKPPCPALAKDRDGKFWCGLIVCPTTAMHAETKFAKHWAIVISKYLDDHIFNFGTGCERSEKNK
;
A
#
# COMPACT_ATOMS: atom_id res chain seq x y z
N GLY A 1 24.65 20.70 46.20
CA GLY A 1 24.13 19.54 45.46
C GLY A 1 22.75 19.87 44.94
N ARG A 2 22.59 19.86 43.62
CA ARG A 2 21.35 19.64 42.85
C ARG A 2 21.78 19.60 41.39
N ASN A 3 21.98 18.39 40.87
CA ASN A 3 22.14 18.14 39.45
C ASN A 3 20.73 17.93 38.89
N ASP A 4 20.15 18.97 38.31
CA ASP A 4 18.92 18.87 37.54
C ASP A 4 19.28 18.24 36.18
N LEU A 5 19.22 16.92 36.11
CA LEU A 5 19.25 16.16 34.86
C LEU A 5 17.96 16.47 34.10
N ASN A 6 18.04 17.48 33.25
CA ASN A 6 17.02 17.84 32.28
C ASN A 6 17.00 16.75 31.20
N VAL A 7 16.28 15.66 31.44
CA VAL A 7 16.02 14.63 30.43
C VAL A 7 15.04 15.24 29.43
N GLN A 8 15.58 15.85 28.36
CA GLN A 8 14.81 16.14 27.16
C GLN A 8 14.31 14.81 26.60
N LEU A 9 13.06 14.46 26.91
CA LEU A 9 12.33 13.41 26.20
C LEU A 9 12.28 13.84 24.73
N ALA A 10 13.02 13.14 23.88
CA ALA A 10 12.89 13.29 22.44
C ALA A 10 11.40 13.10 22.05
N PRO A 11 10.87 13.88 21.10
CA PRO A 11 9.49 13.74 20.67
C PRO A 11 9.24 12.29 20.24
N LEU A 12 8.22 11.66 20.83
CA LEU A 12 7.79 10.31 20.49
C LEU A 12 7.44 10.29 19.00
N VAL A 13 8.31 9.73 18.16
CA VAL A 13 8.04 9.61 16.72
C VAL A 13 6.84 8.68 16.57
N ALA A 14 5.77 9.17 15.95
CA ALA A 14 4.58 8.38 15.70
C ALA A 14 4.95 7.13 14.89
N ALA A 15 4.79 5.95 15.49
CA ALA A 15 5.01 4.69 14.81
C ALA A 15 3.93 4.50 13.73
N LYS A 16 4.36 4.29 12.47
CA LYS A 16 3.47 3.90 11.36
C LYS A 16 3.58 2.40 11.14
N VAL A 17 2.45 1.71 11.05
CA VAL A 17 2.36 0.29 10.68
C VAL A 17 1.61 0.18 9.35
N TYR A 18 2.09 -0.72 8.49
CA TYR A 18 1.47 -0.99 7.19
C TYR A 18 0.81 -2.36 7.21
N LEU A 19 -0.48 -2.36 6.88
CA LEU A 19 -1.30 -3.54 6.76
C LEU A 19 -1.53 -3.79 5.27
N ILE A 20 -1.29 -5.02 4.82
CA ILE A 20 -1.45 -5.38 3.40
C ILE A 20 -2.51 -6.46 3.24
N PRO A 21 -3.25 -6.50 2.11
CA PRO A 21 -4.16 -7.58 1.78
C PRO A 21 -3.49 -8.95 1.90
N ASN A 22 -4.10 -9.89 2.62
CA ASN A 22 -3.55 -11.24 2.79
C ASN A 22 -4.52 -12.39 2.50
N ALA A 23 -5.80 -12.09 2.34
CA ALA A 23 -6.82 -13.02 1.87
C ALA A 23 -8.00 -12.23 1.31
N ALA A 24 -8.89 -12.92 0.59
CA ALA A 24 -10.17 -12.35 0.20
C ALA A 24 -10.94 -11.92 1.46
N GLY A 25 -11.58 -10.77 1.41
CA GLY A 25 -12.52 -10.31 2.43
C GLY A 25 -13.95 -10.72 2.07
N ASP A 26 -14.91 -10.06 2.70
CA ASP A 26 -16.32 -10.48 2.62
C ASP A 26 -17.01 -10.03 1.32
N THR A 27 -16.31 -9.32 0.45
CA THR A 27 -16.85 -8.81 -0.81
C THR A 27 -15.80 -9.00 -1.90
N THR A 28 -16.19 -9.70 -2.97
CA THR A 28 -15.38 -9.90 -4.17
C THR A 28 -16.31 -9.78 -5.36
N GLN A 29 -16.48 -8.56 -5.88
CA GLN A 29 -17.42 -8.22 -6.94
C GLN A 29 -16.75 -7.59 -8.16
N ILE A 30 -15.49 -7.16 -8.05
CA ILE A 30 -14.74 -6.71 -9.23
C ILE A 30 -14.67 -7.90 -10.20
N ASP A 31 -14.97 -7.64 -11.47
CA ASP A 31 -15.39 -8.70 -12.39
C ASP A 31 -14.18 -9.50 -12.92
N ASP A 32 -12.98 -8.89 -12.99
CA ASP A 32 -11.79 -9.49 -13.60
C ASP A 32 -10.47 -9.15 -12.88
N GLN A 33 -9.39 -9.81 -13.27
CA GLN A 33 -8.03 -9.61 -12.75
C GLN A 33 -6.96 -9.94 -13.80
N TYR A 34 -5.76 -9.40 -13.62
CA TYR A 34 -4.58 -9.79 -14.39
C TYR A 34 -3.38 -10.04 -13.48
N PRO A 35 -2.58 -11.10 -13.70
CA PRO A 35 -2.90 -12.26 -14.55
C PRO A 35 -4.12 -13.02 -14.01
N ASP A 36 -4.82 -13.76 -14.87
CA ASP A 36 -6.09 -14.44 -14.53
C ASP A 36 -5.93 -15.52 -13.44
N SER A 37 -4.72 -16.04 -13.25
CA SER A 37 -4.40 -17.00 -12.18
C SER A 37 -4.30 -16.33 -10.81
N GLY A 38 -4.69 -17.01 -9.73
CA GLY A 38 -4.60 -16.48 -8.36
C GLY A 38 -5.91 -15.82 -7.92
N ALA A 39 -5.85 -14.94 -6.93
CA ALA A 39 -7.00 -14.24 -6.36
C ALA A 39 -6.80 -12.71 -6.37
N HIS A 40 -7.90 -11.99 -6.21
CA HIS A 40 -7.90 -10.53 -6.28
C HIS A 40 -6.97 -9.90 -5.22
N TRP A 41 -6.91 -10.50 -4.02
CA TRP A 41 -6.08 -9.99 -2.92
C TRP A 41 -4.59 -10.06 -3.23
N ASP A 42 -4.10 -11.07 -3.97
CA ASP A 42 -2.68 -11.13 -4.35
C ASP A 42 -2.34 -10.14 -5.47
N LYS A 43 -3.34 -9.69 -6.25
CA LYS A 43 -3.14 -8.67 -7.30
C LYS A 43 -2.98 -7.27 -6.76
N VAL A 44 -3.64 -6.99 -5.64
CA VAL A 44 -3.63 -5.65 -5.04
C VAL A 44 -2.59 -5.51 -3.94
N ARG A 45 -1.78 -6.54 -3.66
CA ARG A 45 -0.83 -6.50 -2.55
C ARG A 45 0.38 -5.59 -2.80
N THR A 46 0.74 -5.39 -4.08
CA THR A 46 1.90 -4.60 -4.51
C THR A 46 1.53 -3.56 -5.56
N ALA A 47 2.25 -2.44 -5.58
CA ALA A 47 2.08 -1.39 -6.57
C ALA A 47 2.97 -1.65 -7.78
N ASP A 48 2.54 -2.53 -8.67
CA ASP A 48 3.27 -2.87 -9.89
C ASP A 48 2.51 -2.54 -11.18
N ASP A 49 1.59 -1.58 -11.06
CA ASP A 49 0.82 -1.00 -12.16
C ASP A 49 0.17 -2.08 -13.04
N ASN A 50 0.62 -2.27 -14.28
CA ASN A 50 -0.02 -3.23 -15.20
C ASN A 50 0.39 -4.69 -14.95
N ARG A 51 1.32 -5.02 -14.04
CA ARG A 51 1.78 -6.41 -13.90
C ARG A 51 0.82 -7.27 -13.09
N THR A 52 0.26 -6.76 -12.00
CA THR A 52 -0.82 -7.44 -11.26
C THR A 52 -1.92 -6.44 -10.93
N ARG A 53 -3.20 -6.74 -11.18
CA ARG A 53 -4.31 -5.81 -10.92
C ARG A 53 -5.66 -6.50 -10.91
N VAL A 54 -6.64 -5.85 -10.29
CA VAL A 54 -8.07 -6.16 -10.48
C VAL A 54 -8.67 -5.18 -11.49
N GLU A 55 -9.66 -5.62 -12.25
CA GLU A 55 -10.22 -4.88 -13.38
C GLU A 55 -11.73 -4.94 -13.36
N PHE A 56 -12.35 -3.80 -13.63
CA PHE A 56 -13.78 -3.70 -13.73
C PHE A 56 -14.14 -3.05 -15.05
N ASP A 57 -14.66 -3.86 -15.97
CA ASP A 57 -15.21 -3.40 -17.23
C ASP A 57 -16.62 -2.84 -17.00
N GLY A 58 -16.69 -1.52 -17.05
CA GLY A 58 -17.95 -0.81 -16.93
C GLY A 58 -18.92 -1.08 -18.07
N PRO A 59 -20.23 -0.83 -17.86
CA PRO A 59 -21.24 -0.99 -18.89
C PRO A 59 -21.00 0.03 -20.00
N GLU A 60 -21.41 -0.33 -21.22
CA GLU A 60 -21.38 0.59 -22.36
C GLU A 60 -22.24 1.84 -22.10
N ASN A 61 -23.40 1.67 -21.45
CA ASN A 61 -24.33 2.72 -21.11
C ASN A 61 -24.73 2.67 -19.62
N GLY A 62 -24.82 3.83 -18.98
CA GLY A 62 -25.25 3.96 -17.58
C GLY A 62 -24.08 3.89 -16.60
N SER A 63 -24.38 3.62 -15.32
CA SER A 63 -23.37 3.52 -14.26
C SER A 63 -23.50 2.20 -13.52
N LYS A 64 -22.35 1.59 -13.24
CA LYS A 64 -22.25 0.35 -12.46
C LYS A 64 -21.14 0.51 -11.44
N THR A 65 -21.25 -0.23 -10.35
CA THR A 65 -20.26 -0.18 -9.27
C THR A 65 -19.94 -1.58 -8.81
N ARG A 66 -18.65 -1.83 -8.61
CA ARG A 66 -18.09 -3.03 -8.02
C ARG A 66 -17.22 -2.68 -6.83
N ALA A 67 -17.08 -3.59 -5.89
CA ALA A 67 -16.19 -3.39 -4.76
C ALA A 67 -15.58 -4.72 -4.36
N ASP A 68 -14.34 -4.65 -3.90
CA ASP A 68 -13.69 -5.76 -3.22
C ASP A 68 -13.25 -5.30 -1.83
N LEU A 69 -13.34 -6.21 -0.88
CA LEU A 69 -12.76 -6.12 0.45
C LEU A 69 -11.70 -7.19 0.60
N TYR A 70 -10.66 -6.88 1.36
CA TYR A 70 -9.58 -7.80 1.65
C TYR A 70 -9.37 -7.90 3.16
N ASN A 71 -9.15 -9.11 3.64
CA ASN A 71 -8.55 -9.30 4.97
C ASN A 71 -7.11 -8.77 4.92
N LEU A 72 -6.66 -8.23 6.05
CA LEU A 72 -5.34 -7.61 6.17
C LEU A 72 -4.43 -8.44 7.07
N THR A 73 -3.12 -8.29 6.89
CA THR A 73 -2.13 -8.80 7.86
C THR A 73 -2.40 -8.23 9.25
N ALA A 74 -2.08 -8.98 10.31
CA ALA A 74 -2.17 -8.44 11.67
C ALA A 74 -1.22 -7.25 11.85
N SER A 75 -1.62 -6.26 12.66
CA SER A 75 -0.81 -5.06 12.91
C SER A 75 0.44 -5.31 13.73
N GLY A 76 0.45 -6.34 14.57
CA GLY A 76 1.53 -6.58 15.55
C GLY A 76 1.64 -5.50 16.63
N LEU A 77 0.69 -4.55 16.68
CA LEU A 77 0.63 -3.53 17.72
C LEU A 77 0.16 -4.14 19.05
N GLY A 78 0.76 -3.68 20.15
CA GLY A 78 0.23 -3.87 21.50
C GLY A 78 -0.83 -2.81 21.82
N ASP A 79 -1.08 -2.55 23.10
CA ASP A 79 -2.00 -1.49 23.52
C ASP A 79 -1.41 -0.09 23.23
N VAL A 80 -1.89 0.54 22.16
CA VAL A 80 -1.43 1.84 21.69
C VAL A 80 -2.61 2.70 21.26
N VAL A 81 -2.42 4.02 21.35
CA VAL A 81 -3.39 4.98 20.82
C VAL A 81 -3.21 5.07 19.30
N ILE A 82 -4.26 4.70 18.55
CA ILE A 82 -4.29 4.84 17.09
C ILE A 82 -4.88 6.21 16.74
N ASN A 83 -4.03 7.10 16.24
CA ASN A 83 -4.44 8.46 15.85
C ASN A 83 -5.32 8.50 14.60
N LYS A 84 -5.00 7.66 13.62
CA LYS A 84 -5.75 7.50 12.36
C LYS A 84 -5.33 6.23 11.64
N ILE A 85 -6.20 5.78 10.75
CA ILE A 85 -5.82 4.86 9.67
C ILE A 85 -5.87 5.60 8.34
N THR A 86 -5.02 5.20 7.39
CA THR A 86 -5.04 5.73 6.02
C THR A 86 -5.15 4.56 5.04
N ILE A 87 -6.22 4.55 4.25
CA ILE A 87 -6.42 3.58 3.18
C ILE A 87 -5.82 4.17 1.91
N PHE A 88 -4.78 3.54 1.39
CA PHE A 88 -4.24 3.86 0.07
C PHE A 88 -4.93 3.00 -0.99
N PHE A 89 -5.08 3.54 -2.20
CA PHE A 89 -5.50 2.75 -3.35
C PHE A 89 -4.96 3.43 -4.59
N ARG A 90 -4.50 2.63 -5.55
CA ARG A 90 -3.91 3.14 -6.79
C ARG A 90 -4.91 2.88 -7.89
N CYS A 91 -5.18 3.84 -8.76
CA CYS A 91 -6.13 3.64 -9.84
C CYS A 91 -5.59 4.13 -11.18
N ALA A 92 -5.83 3.36 -12.24
CA ALA A 92 -5.76 3.84 -13.62
C ALA A 92 -7.14 3.71 -14.28
N LYS A 93 -7.36 4.39 -15.41
CA LYS A 93 -8.58 4.21 -16.21
C LYS A 93 -8.28 3.99 -17.70
N GLY A 94 -9.20 3.33 -18.41
CA GLY A 94 -9.30 3.36 -19.86
C GLY A 94 -9.68 4.75 -20.41
N PRO A 95 -9.58 4.98 -21.74
CA PRO A 95 -9.75 6.32 -22.32
C PRO A 95 -11.18 6.87 -22.16
N TRP A 96 -12.18 6.00 -22.17
CA TRP A 96 -13.59 6.38 -22.19
C TRP A 96 -14.21 6.53 -20.79
N GLY A 97 -15.34 7.23 -20.76
CA GLY A 97 -16.22 7.33 -19.59
C GLY A 97 -15.67 8.04 -18.35
N GLY A 98 -16.55 8.18 -17.37
CA GLY A 98 -16.25 8.72 -16.05
C GLY A 98 -15.92 7.59 -15.08
N ASN A 99 -14.70 7.57 -14.54
CA ASN A 99 -14.24 6.54 -13.62
C ASN A 99 -13.88 7.12 -12.26
N TYR A 100 -14.39 6.48 -11.22
CA TYR A 100 -14.28 6.95 -9.84
C TYR A 100 -13.89 5.78 -8.93
N ALA A 101 -13.07 6.10 -7.93
CA ALA A 101 -12.68 5.17 -6.89
C ALA A 101 -13.01 5.74 -5.51
N TYR A 102 -13.33 4.85 -4.58
CA TYR A 102 -13.60 5.17 -3.19
C TYR A 102 -12.85 4.15 -2.34
N SER A 103 -12.33 4.58 -1.18
CA SER A 103 -11.95 3.58 -0.17
C SER A 103 -13.21 2.83 0.27
N TYR A 104 -13.05 1.54 0.49
CA TYR A 104 -14.13 0.69 0.98
C TYR A 104 -13.60 -0.11 2.15
N ILE A 105 -14.19 0.06 3.33
CA ILE A 105 -13.74 -0.61 4.55
C ILE A 105 -14.89 -1.35 5.22
N LYS A 106 -14.58 -2.39 5.97
CA LYS A 106 -15.52 -3.07 6.86
C LYS A 106 -14.93 -3.18 8.25
N THR A 107 -15.65 -2.68 9.24
CA THR A 107 -15.28 -2.76 10.65
C THR A 107 -16.51 -3.14 11.46
N GLY A 108 -16.34 -4.12 12.37
CA GLY A 108 -17.41 -4.56 13.26
C GLY A 108 -18.69 -5.04 12.54
N GLY A 109 -18.55 -5.65 11.37
CA GLY A 109 -19.66 -6.18 10.57
C GLY A 109 -20.28 -5.20 9.57
N SER A 110 -19.99 -3.90 9.65
CA SER A 110 -20.58 -2.87 8.78
C SER A 110 -19.58 -2.32 7.77
N THR A 111 -20.05 -2.03 6.56
CA THR A 111 -19.22 -1.45 5.49
C THR A 111 -19.38 0.07 5.40
N TYR A 112 -18.28 0.77 5.13
CA TYR A 112 -18.24 2.23 4.98
C TYR A 112 -17.48 2.61 3.70
N ILE A 113 -17.98 3.65 3.03
CA ILE A 113 -17.43 4.15 1.77
C ILE A 113 -16.79 5.51 2.05
N GLY A 114 -15.56 5.71 1.59
CA GLY A 114 -14.88 7.00 1.70
C GLY A 114 -15.33 8.04 0.68
N ALA A 115 -14.60 9.15 0.63
CA ALA A 115 -14.87 10.20 -0.33
C ALA A 115 -14.58 9.76 -1.77
N GLU A 116 -15.39 10.26 -2.70
CA GLU A 116 -15.22 10.02 -4.14
C GLU A 116 -13.88 10.56 -4.64
N LYS A 117 -13.15 9.75 -5.41
CA LYS A 117 -11.93 10.15 -6.13
C LYS A 117 -12.15 9.97 -7.62
N ARG A 118 -12.23 11.08 -8.36
CA ARG A 118 -12.28 11.05 -9.82
C ARG A 118 -10.91 10.71 -10.40
N ILE A 119 -10.88 9.75 -11.33
CA ILE A 119 -9.67 9.40 -12.07
C ILE A 119 -9.70 10.18 -13.39
N THR A 120 -8.68 10.99 -13.62
CA THR A 120 -8.64 11.93 -14.75
C THR A 120 -7.53 11.64 -15.75
N LEU A 121 -6.52 10.85 -15.36
CA LEU A 121 -5.37 10.54 -16.19
C LEU A 121 -5.62 9.27 -16.99
N TYR A 122 -5.34 9.31 -18.29
CA TYR A 122 -5.38 8.17 -19.20
C TYR A 122 -4.43 8.41 -20.37
N ASP A 123 -4.01 7.33 -21.02
CA ASP A 123 -3.28 7.37 -22.29
C ASP A 123 -4.17 6.77 -23.38
N TRP A 124 -4.20 7.42 -24.53
CA TRP A 124 -4.93 7.00 -25.73
C TRP A 124 -4.34 5.77 -26.39
N THR A 125 -3.08 5.43 -26.12
CA THR A 125 -2.42 4.29 -26.79
C THR A 125 -2.89 2.92 -26.29
N TYR A 126 -3.73 2.84 -25.24
CA TYR A 126 -4.12 1.61 -24.51
C TYR A 126 -2.94 0.82 -23.90
N LEU A 127 -1.71 1.08 -24.32
CA LEU A 127 -0.50 0.38 -23.93
C LEU A 127 0.15 0.98 -22.67
N SER A 128 -0.08 2.27 -22.36
CA SER A 128 0.48 2.91 -21.16
C SER A 128 -0.60 3.50 -20.24
N ARG A 129 -1.17 2.67 -19.36
CA ARG A 129 -2.16 3.16 -18.40
C ARG A 129 -1.50 4.15 -17.41
N VAL A 130 -2.12 5.30 -17.18
CA VAL A 130 -1.60 6.30 -16.22
C VAL A 130 -2.16 6.03 -14.84
N TRP A 131 -1.31 5.54 -13.96
CA TRP A 131 -1.67 5.14 -12.60
C TRP A 131 -1.49 6.28 -11.60
N LYS A 132 -2.52 6.53 -10.79
CA LYS A 132 -2.52 7.56 -9.74
C LYS A 132 -2.86 6.95 -8.39
N THR A 133 -2.10 7.32 -7.35
CA THR A 133 -2.40 6.92 -5.98
C THR A 133 -3.37 7.92 -5.35
N PHE A 134 -4.34 7.39 -4.64
CA PHE A 134 -5.30 8.11 -3.81
C PHE A 134 -5.23 7.58 -2.38
N SER A 135 -5.78 8.36 -1.46
CA SER A 135 -5.91 7.95 -0.07
C SER A 135 -7.20 8.48 0.57
N GLN A 136 -7.61 7.79 1.64
CA GLN A 136 -8.64 8.24 2.55
C GLN A 136 -8.17 8.02 3.98
N GLU A 137 -8.29 9.05 4.82
CA GLU A 137 -7.97 8.98 6.24
C GLU A 137 -9.25 8.78 7.07
N TYR A 138 -9.11 8.01 8.15
CA TYR A 138 -10.14 7.83 9.18
C TYR A 138 -9.48 8.06 10.54
N SER A 139 -9.61 9.27 11.07
CA SER A 139 -9.12 9.63 12.42
C SER A 139 -9.98 9.03 13.54
N ILE A 140 -11.23 8.68 13.23
CA ILE A 140 -12.14 7.96 14.12
C ILE A 140 -12.70 6.75 13.38
N ASN A 141 -13.07 5.71 14.14
CA ASN A 141 -13.77 4.56 13.60
C ASN A 141 -15.20 4.98 13.23
N PRO A 142 -15.60 4.90 11.96
CA PRO A 142 -16.92 5.37 11.51
C PRO A 142 -18.09 4.56 12.07
N ARG A 143 -17.83 3.36 12.62
CA ARG A 143 -18.84 2.56 13.32
C ARG A 143 -19.12 3.07 14.72
N THR A 144 -18.08 3.36 15.49
CA THR A 144 -18.20 3.65 16.92
C THR A 144 -18.18 5.13 17.24
N GLY A 145 -17.74 5.97 16.29
CA GLY A 145 -17.50 7.40 16.53
C GLY A 145 -16.36 7.69 17.50
N ARG A 146 -15.55 6.67 17.83
CA ARG A 146 -14.44 6.72 18.79
C ARG A 146 -13.10 6.49 18.10
N ALA A 147 -12.00 6.70 18.82
CA ALA A 147 -10.67 6.31 18.36
C ALA A 147 -10.62 4.81 18.04
N TRP A 148 -9.80 4.43 17.07
CA TRP A 148 -9.61 3.03 16.70
C TRP A 148 -8.93 2.26 17.83
N THR A 149 -9.45 1.06 18.09
CA THR A 149 -8.74 0.08 18.92
C THR A 149 -7.90 -0.84 18.05
N VAL A 150 -6.89 -1.47 18.65
CA VAL A 150 -6.02 -2.45 17.97
C VAL A 150 -6.80 -3.69 17.54
N GLU A 151 -7.80 -4.10 18.32
CA GLU A 151 -8.71 -5.18 17.96
C GLU A 151 -9.52 -4.83 16.71
N GLU A 152 -10.12 -3.64 16.66
CA GLU A 152 -10.85 -3.17 15.47
C GLU A 152 -9.94 -3.04 14.25
N LEU A 153 -8.69 -2.63 14.43
CA LEU A 153 -7.69 -2.55 13.36
C LEU A 153 -7.34 -3.94 12.82
N ASN A 154 -7.14 -4.92 13.71
CA ASN A 154 -6.80 -6.30 13.32
C ASN A 154 -8.00 -7.04 12.69
N ALA A 155 -9.23 -6.63 13.00
CA ALA A 155 -10.45 -7.15 12.38
C ALA A 155 -10.89 -6.35 11.14
N LEU A 156 -10.17 -5.28 10.77
CA LEU A 156 -10.51 -4.42 9.63
C LEU A 156 -10.34 -5.19 8.32
N GLN A 157 -11.35 -5.12 7.46
CA GLN A 157 -11.18 -5.37 6.04
C GLN A 157 -11.10 -4.03 5.31
N ALA A 158 -10.21 -3.95 4.32
CA ALA A 158 -10.08 -2.77 3.48
C ALA A 158 -9.90 -3.15 2.03
N GLY A 159 -10.41 -2.31 1.14
CA GLY A 159 -10.29 -2.47 -0.29
C GLY A 159 -10.78 -1.23 -1.01
N VAL A 160 -11.34 -1.44 -2.20
CA VAL A 160 -11.72 -0.35 -3.10
C VAL A 160 -13.09 -0.60 -3.69
N ARG A 161 -13.86 0.49 -3.82
CA ARG A 161 -15.09 0.51 -4.60
C ARG A 161 -14.85 1.30 -5.87
N LEU A 162 -15.16 0.71 -7.00
CA LEU A 162 -14.90 1.22 -8.34
C LEU A 162 -16.24 1.51 -9.02
N LYS A 163 -16.42 2.74 -9.48
CA LYS A 163 -17.61 3.18 -10.20
C LYS A 163 -17.21 3.62 -11.59
N THR A 164 -17.89 3.05 -12.56
CA THR A 164 -17.76 3.38 -13.97
C THR A 164 -19.04 4.05 -14.46
N ILE A 165 -18.89 4.93 -15.45
CA ILE A 165 -19.99 5.58 -16.15
C ILE A 165 -19.69 5.46 -17.64
N GLY A 166 -20.45 4.57 -18.29
CA GLY A 166 -20.42 4.37 -19.73
C GLY A 166 -21.07 5.53 -20.47
N THR A 167 -20.49 5.89 -21.61
CA THR A 167 -20.96 6.99 -22.47
C THR A 167 -21.36 6.51 -23.87
N GLY A 168 -21.48 5.21 -24.11
CA GLY A 168 -21.82 4.63 -25.41
C GLY A 168 -20.66 4.43 -26.40
N TYR A 169 -19.40 4.52 -25.93
CA TYR A 169 -18.19 4.48 -26.80
C TYR A 169 -17.18 3.38 -26.42
N GLY A 170 -17.60 2.33 -25.68
CA GLY A 170 -16.76 1.19 -25.28
C GLY A 170 -16.64 0.97 -23.77
N THR A 171 -15.93 -0.10 -23.38
CA THR A 171 -15.72 -0.49 -21.97
C THR A 171 -14.86 0.53 -21.23
N THR A 172 -15.14 0.70 -19.95
CA THR A 172 -14.42 1.63 -19.07
C THR A 172 -13.76 0.83 -17.96
N ASP A 173 -12.45 0.70 -18.03
CA ASP A 173 -11.74 -0.19 -17.11
C ASP A 173 -11.05 0.64 -16.02
N ILE A 174 -10.90 0.07 -14.83
CA ILE A 174 -10.28 0.71 -13.68
C ILE A 174 -9.45 -0.31 -12.88
N TYR A 175 -8.21 0.05 -12.57
CA TYR A 175 -7.17 -0.91 -12.16
C TYR A 175 -6.54 -0.53 -10.81
N CYS A 176 -6.25 -1.45 -9.87
CA CYS A 176 -5.64 -1.10 -8.57
C CYS A 176 -4.43 -1.95 -8.13
N THR A 177 -3.37 -1.29 -7.63
CA THR A 177 -2.12 -1.92 -7.16
C THR A 177 -1.60 -1.25 -5.87
N HIS A 178 -2.01 -1.71 -4.67
CA HIS A 178 -1.74 -1.01 -3.40
C HIS A 178 -0.24 -0.79 -3.11
N CYS A 179 0.11 0.31 -2.43
CA CYS A 179 1.38 1.06 -2.54
C CYS A 179 2.70 0.35 -2.16
N GLY A 180 3.73 0.55 -3.01
CA GLY A 180 5.16 0.47 -2.72
C GLY A 180 5.91 1.82 -2.88
N LYS A 181 5.16 2.93 -3.00
CA LYS A 181 5.72 4.28 -3.29
C LYS A 181 6.10 5.09 -2.04
N CYS A 182 5.98 4.51 -0.84
CA CYS A 182 6.27 5.23 0.41
C CYS A 182 7.70 5.75 0.53
N CYS A 183 8.65 5.28 -0.29
CA CYS A 183 10.03 5.76 -0.34
C CYS A 183 10.30 6.88 -1.37
N GLN A 184 9.35 7.21 -2.26
CA GLN A 184 9.52 8.28 -3.23
C GLN A 184 8.99 9.62 -2.73
N ASP A 185 7.89 9.58 -1.99
CA ASP A 185 7.18 10.79 -1.56
C ASP A 185 7.53 11.16 -0.10
N GLU A 186 7.99 10.21 0.71
CA GLU A 186 8.48 10.41 2.09
C GLU A 186 9.66 9.45 2.39
N VAL A 187 10.41 9.69 3.47
CA VAL A 187 11.40 8.73 3.99
C VAL A 187 10.76 8.01 5.18
N CYS A 188 10.87 6.68 5.24
CA CYS A 188 10.35 5.93 6.38
C CYS A 188 11.30 6.05 7.60
N PRO A 189 10.85 5.80 8.84
CA PRO A 189 11.71 5.92 10.03
C PRO A 189 12.99 5.10 9.96
N VAL A 190 12.95 3.92 9.34
CA VAL A 190 14.16 3.09 9.11
C VAL A 190 15.09 3.78 8.11
N GLY A 191 14.53 4.32 7.02
CA GLY A 191 15.26 5.14 6.06
C GLY A 191 15.92 6.33 6.75
N GLU A 192 15.22 7.02 7.65
CA GLU A 192 15.79 8.15 8.42
C GLU A 192 16.97 7.72 9.29
N ILE A 193 16.86 6.58 10.00
CA ILE A 193 17.93 6.04 10.85
C ILE A 193 19.17 5.71 10.01
N PHE A 194 19.00 4.99 8.90
CA PHE A 194 20.12 4.49 8.11
C PHE A 194 20.70 5.51 7.13
N THR A 195 19.87 6.42 6.60
CA THR A 195 20.28 7.41 5.60
C THR A 195 20.45 8.82 6.17
N ARG A 196 20.07 9.04 7.44
CA ARG A 196 20.18 10.32 8.17
C ARG A 196 19.49 11.50 7.46
N THR A 197 18.43 11.22 6.72
CA THR A 197 17.61 12.24 6.05
C THR A 197 16.14 11.92 6.16
N THR A 198 15.33 12.95 6.26
CA THR A 198 13.86 12.92 6.17
C THR A 198 13.38 13.38 4.79
N LYS A 199 14.29 13.84 3.92
CA LYS A 199 13.95 14.42 2.62
C LYS A 199 13.72 13.32 1.57
N PRO A 200 12.56 13.30 0.90
CA PRO A 200 12.30 12.39 -0.20
C PRO A 200 13.04 12.81 -1.49
N PRO A 201 13.29 11.87 -2.42
CA PRO A 201 13.09 10.42 -2.26
C PRO A 201 14.12 9.83 -1.28
N CYS A 202 13.75 8.72 -0.62
CA CYS A 202 14.64 8.00 0.29
C CYS A 202 15.97 7.67 -0.41
N PRO A 203 17.15 7.99 0.18
CA PRO A 203 18.44 7.66 -0.44
C PRO A 203 18.67 6.16 -0.63
N ALA A 204 17.99 5.35 0.18
CA ALA A 204 18.00 3.91 0.02
C ALA A 204 17.00 3.41 -1.04
N LEU A 205 16.32 4.27 -1.81
CA LEU A 205 15.42 3.84 -2.86
C LEU A 205 16.21 3.20 -4.01
N ALA A 206 15.98 1.92 -4.26
CA ALA A 206 16.53 1.20 -5.40
C ALA A 206 15.48 1.11 -6.53
N LYS A 207 15.97 1.12 -7.77
CA LYS A 207 15.15 0.89 -8.97
C LYS A 207 15.72 -0.32 -9.71
N ASP A 208 14.89 -1.30 -10.05
CA ASP A 208 15.33 -2.43 -10.86
C ASP A 208 15.41 -2.07 -12.35
N ARG A 209 15.84 -3.03 -13.19
CA ARG A 209 16.01 -2.85 -14.65
C ARG A 209 14.68 -2.59 -15.37
N ASP A 210 13.56 -3.06 -14.82
CA ASP A 210 12.21 -2.88 -15.36
C ASP A 210 11.55 -1.59 -14.87
N GLY A 211 12.26 -0.85 -14.01
CA GLY A 211 11.87 0.44 -13.49
C GLY A 211 10.97 0.41 -12.26
N LYS A 212 10.87 -0.73 -11.58
CA LYS A 212 10.15 -0.88 -10.31
C LYS A 212 11.01 -0.41 -9.15
N PHE A 213 10.35 0.00 -8.08
CA PHE A 213 11.00 0.59 -6.91
C PHE A 213 11.03 -0.37 -5.73
N TRP A 214 12.17 -0.39 -5.04
CA TRP A 214 12.47 -1.31 -3.95
C TRP A 214 13.19 -0.60 -2.82
N CYS A 215 13.12 -1.15 -1.61
CA CYS A 215 13.98 -0.70 -0.53
C CYS A 215 15.40 -1.25 -0.75
N GLY A 216 16.34 -0.37 -1.06
CA GLY A 216 17.76 -0.67 -1.23
C GLY A 216 18.44 -1.19 0.04
N LEU A 217 17.90 -0.93 1.24
CA LEU A 217 18.35 -1.59 2.47
C LEU A 217 18.04 -3.09 2.49
N ILE A 218 17.15 -3.55 1.61
CA ILE A 218 16.81 -4.97 1.44
C ILE A 218 17.50 -5.54 0.20
N VAL A 219 17.32 -4.90 -0.96
CA VAL A 219 17.81 -5.49 -2.22
C VAL A 219 19.30 -5.29 -2.45
N CYS A 220 19.88 -4.19 -1.93
CA CYS A 220 21.30 -3.83 -2.13
C CYS A 220 21.90 -3.20 -0.86
N PRO A 221 21.85 -3.87 0.30
CA PRO A 221 22.16 -3.25 1.60
C PRO A 221 23.57 -2.69 1.68
N THR A 222 24.53 -3.35 1.03
CA THR A 222 25.92 -2.88 1.00
C THR A 222 26.07 -1.53 0.31
N THR A 223 25.27 -1.29 -0.73
CA THR A 223 25.27 -0.03 -1.48
C THR A 223 24.46 1.03 -0.73
N ALA A 224 23.28 0.67 -0.22
CA ALA A 224 22.40 1.59 0.49
C ALA A 224 22.96 2.07 1.83
N MET A 225 23.81 1.27 2.49
CA MET A 225 24.45 1.61 3.76
C MET A 225 25.90 2.12 3.60
N HIS A 226 26.38 2.32 2.38
CA HIS A 226 27.77 2.71 2.08
C HIS A 226 28.81 1.80 2.77
N ALA A 227 28.59 0.49 2.73
CA ALA A 227 29.45 -0.49 3.39
C ALA A 227 30.69 -0.83 2.54
N GLU A 228 31.81 -0.17 2.83
CA GLU A 228 33.04 -0.32 2.03
C GLU A 228 33.92 -1.48 2.49
N THR A 229 33.95 -1.78 3.79
CA THR A 229 34.80 -2.84 4.37
C THR A 229 34.10 -4.21 4.39
N LYS A 230 34.87 -5.31 4.41
CA LYS A 230 34.31 -6.67 4.54
C LYS A 230 33.42 -6.83 5.78
N PHE A 231 33.86 -6.23 6.89
CA PHE A 231 33.10 -6.22 8.14
C PHE A 231 31.79 -5.43 8.03
N ALA A 232 31.84 -4.22 7.45
CA ALA A 232 30.63 -3.42 7.23
C ALA A 232 29.65 -4.12 6.26
N LYS A 233 30.16 -4.78 5.22
CA LYS A 233 29.33 -5.54 4.27
C LYS A 233 28.64 -6.72 4.94
N HIS A 234 29.35 -7.46 5.80
CA HIS A 234 28.76 -8.55 6.57
C HIS A 234 27.61 -8.05 7.45
N TRP A 235 27.83 -6.96 8.19
CA TRP A 235 26.78 -6.38 9.03
C TRP A 235 25.62 -5.79 8.23
N ALA A 236 25.88 -5.17 7.08
CA ALA A 236 24.83 -4.68 6.19
C ALA A 236 23.89 -5.83 5.75
N ILE A 237 24.44 -7.01 5.43
CA ILE A 237 23.65 -8.20 5.08
C ILE A 237 22.86 -8.73 6.29
N VAL A 238 23.48 -8.78 7.47
CA VAL A 238 22.81 -9.23 8.71
C VAL A 238 21.65 -8.30 9.08
N ILE A 239 21.89 -6.98 9.04
CA ILE A 239 20.87 -5.96 9.31
C ILE A 239 19.76 -6.03 8.27
N SER A 240 20.10 -6.16 6.99
CA SER A 240 19.13 -6.32 5.90
C SER A 240 18.20 -7.51 6.14
N LYS A 241 18.77 -8.66 6.52
CA LYS A 241 18.00 -9.85 6.85
C LYS A 241 17.11 -9.65 8.07
N TYR A 242 17.61 -9.02 9.12
CA TYR A 242 16.80 -8.68 10.29
C TYR A 242 15.66 -7.71 9.94
N LEU A 243 15.95 -6.74 9.08
CA LEU A 243 14.97 -5.77 8.59
C LEU A 243 13.87 -6.47 7.77
N ASP A 244 14.24 -7.41 6.89
CA ASP A 244 13.32 -8.27 6.11
C ASP A 244 12.46 -9.18 7.02
N ASP A 245 13.08 -9.80 8.03
CA ASP A 245 12.42 -10.79 8.88
C ASP A 245 11.52 -10.15 9.97
N HIS A 246 11.79 -8.90 10.41
CA HIS A 246 11.20 -8.35 11.64
C HIS A 246 10.64 -6.93 11.57
N ILE A 247 11.09 -6.09 10.64
CA ILE A 247 10.74 -4.66 10.62
C ILE A 247 9.90 -4.31 9.40
N PHE A 248 10.25 -4.86 8.25
CA PHE A 248 9.53 -4.69 7.01
C PHE A 248 8.77 -5.96 6.68
N ASN A 249 7.43 -5.93 6.78
CA ASN A 249 6.57 -6.95 6.15
C ASN A 249 6.50 -6.77 4.62
N PHE A 250 7.60 -6.40 3.95
CA PHE A 250 7.73 -6.45 2.50
C PHE A 250 8.14 -7.87 2.12
N GLY A 251 7.19 -8.81 2.12
CA GLY A 251 7.56 -10.22 1.94
C GLY A 251 6.42 -11.21 1.71
N THR A 252 5.20 -10.74 1.49
CA THR A 252 4.10 -11.62 1.03
C THR A 252 3.51 -11.22 -0.33
N GLY A 253 4.12 -10.25 -1.00
CA GLY A 253 4.07 -10.05 -2.46
C GLY A 253 5.14 -9.00 -2.80
N CYS A 254 6.07 -9.13 -3.72
CA CYS A 254 6.53 -10.13 -4.70
C CYS A 254 8.07 -10.16 -4.49
N GLU A 255 8.85 -11.22 -4.30
CA GLU A 255 8.81 -12.60 -4.76
C GLU A 255 9.49 -13.51 -3.70
N ARG A 256 8.77 -14.48 -3.14
CA ARG A 256 9.35 -15.76 -2.67
C ARG A 256 8.59 -16.88 -3.35
N SER A 257 8.63 -16.91 -4.69
CA SER A 257 8.51 -18.18 -5.38
C SER A 257 9.86 -18.90 -5.24
N GLU A 258 9.80 -20.03 -4.54
CA GLU A 258 10.84 -21.08 -4.49
C GLU A 258 12.13 -20.76 -3.72
N LYS A 259 12.12 -21.07 -2.42
CA LYS A 259 13.24 -21.85 -1.86
C LYS A 259 12.81 -23.30 -1.81
N ASN A 260 12.94 -23.98 -2.95
CA ASN A 260 13.22 -25.41 -2.93
C ASN A 260 14.61 -25.63 -2.34
N LYS A 261 14.76 -26.79 -1.71
CA LYS A 261 15.91 -27.34 -0.98
C LYS A 261 17.28 -26.96 -1.54
#